data_AF-A0A419FQ49-F1
#
_entry.id   AF-A0A419FQ49-F1
#
_cell.length_a   1.000
_cell.length_b   1.000
_cell.length_c   1.000
_cell.angle_alpha   90.00
_cell.angle_beta   90.00
_cell.angle_gamma   90.00
#
_symmetry.space_group_name_H-M   'P 1'
#
loop_
_entity.id
_entity.type
_entity.pdbx_description
1 polymer ?
#
loop_
_entity_poly.entity_id
_entity_poly.type
_entity_poly.pdbx_seq_one_letter_code
_entity_poly.pdbx_strand_id
1 'polypeptide(L)' 'MMRVGLMGYGWIFQLVILILLFLIIWWLVKSSGSFGYKTDETAAGILKKRLAKGEITLKEYNQLKKEIE' A
#
# COMPACT_ATOMS: atom_id res chain seq x y z
N MET A 1 -34.05 1.09 38.60
CA MET A 1 -34.22 0.05 37.55
C MET A 1 -33.43 0.49 36.32
N MET A 2 -32.33 -0.21 36.03
CA MET A 2 -31.33 0.18 35.02
C MET A 2 -31.78 -0.23 33.61
N ARG A 3 -31.82 0.72 32.68
CA ARG A 3 -31.96 0.48 31.23
C ARG A 3 -30.62 0.66 30.54
N VAL A 4 -29.67 -0.22 30.84
CA VAL A 4 -28.37 -0.31 30.14
C VAL A 4 -28.38 -1.60 29.32
N GLY A 5 -29.24 -1.66 28.29
CA GLY A 5 -29.49 -2.90 27.54
C GLY A 5 -29.19 -2.85 26.05
N LEU A 6 -29.07 -1.66 25.45
CA LEU A 6 -29.02 -1.53 23.97
C LEU A 6 -27.93 -0.60 23.44
N MET A 7 -27.32 0.26 24.27
CA MET A 7 -26.23 1.14 23.81
C MET A 7 -24.85 0.45 23.78
N GLY A 8 -24.66 -0.66 24.51
CA GLY A 8 -23.38 -1.38 24.54
C GLY A 8 -23.12 -2.25 23.31
N TYR A 9 -24.17 -2.86 22.75
CA TYR A 9 -24.03 -3.78 21.61
C TYR A 9 -23.61 -3.08 20.31
N GLY A 10 -24.08 -1.85 20.07
CA GLY A 10 -23.67 -1.07 18.89
C GLY A 10 -22.20 -0.64 18.94
N TRP A 11 -21.68 -0.33 20.12
CA TRP A 11 -20.27 0.03 20.31
C TRP A 11 -19.31 -1.14 20.08
N ILE A 12 -19.69 -2.33 20.58
CA ILE A 12 -18.91 -3.54 20.37
C ILE A 12 -18.89 -3.91 18.89
N PHE A 13 -20.03 -3.81 18.20
CA PHE A 13 -20.12 -4.05 16.77
C PHE A 13 -19.24 -3.10 15.95
N GLN A 14 -19.23 -1.81 16.30
CA GLN A 14 -18.38 -0.81 15.66
C GLN A 14 -16.89 -1.11 15.85
N LEU A 15 -16.48 -1.52 17.06
CA LEU A 15 -15.09 -1.89 17.35
C LEU A 15 -14.66 -3.12 16.53
N VAL A 16 -15.53 -4.12 16.40
CA VAL A 16 -15.25 -5.31 15.58
C VAL A 16 -15.02 -4.93 14.12
N ILE A 17 -15.84 -4.03 13.56
CA ILE A 17 -15.70 -3.54 12.19
C ILE A 17 -14.37 -2.79 12.00
N LEU A 18 -14.01 -1.92 12.95
CA LEU A 18 -12.74 -1.18 12.89
C LEU A 18 -11.52 -2.10 12.93
N ILE A 19 -11.54 -3.11 13.80
CA ILE A 19 -10.47 -4.13 13.89
C ILE A 19 -10.38 -4.90 12.57
N LEU A 20 -11.52 -5.30 12.00
CA LEU A 20 -11.55 -6.04 10.74
C LEU A 20 -11.02 -5.19 9.57
N LEU A 21 -11.40 -3.90 9.51
CA LEU A 21 -10.88 -2.95 8.53
C LEU A 21 -9.37 -2.78 8.67
N PHE A 22 -8.87 -2.64 9.91
CA PHE A 22 -7.44 -2.51 10.19
C PHE A 22 -6.67 -3.76 9.79
N LEU A 23 -7.22 -4.95 10.03
CA LEU A 23 -6.64 -6.23 9.59
C LEU A 23 -6.61 -6.34 8.07
N ILE A 24 -7.65 -5.89 7.36
CA ILE A 24 -7.68 -5.87 5.89
C ILE A 24 -6.58 -4.94 5.37
N ILE A 25 -6.46 -3.72 5.91
CA ILE A 25 -5.42 -2.76 5.50
C ILE A 25 -4.03 -3.30 5.83
N TRP A 26 -3.83 -3.85 7.04
CA TRP A 26 -2.57 -4.45 7.44
C TRP A 26 -2.19 -5.65 6.58
N TRP A 27 -3.16 -6.50 6.24
CA TRP A 27 -2.95 -7.61 5.32
C TRP A 27 -2.71 -7.12 3.90
N LEU A 28 -3.34 -6.03 3.45
CA LEU A 28 -3.07 -5.42 2.14
C LEU A 28 -1.66 -4.83 2.09
N VAL A 29 -1.18 -4.17 3.15
CA VAL A 29 0.18 -3.60 3.24
C VAL A 29 1.24 -4.68 3.44
N LYS A 30 0.98 -5.70 4.27
CA LYS A 30 1.86 -6.86 4.44
C LYS A 30 1.89 -7.72 3.19
N SER A 31 0.74 -7.90 2.56
CA SER A 31 0.63 -8.48 1.23
C SER A 31 1.34 -7.56 0.25
N SER A 32 1.31 -6.23 0.33
CA SER A 32 2.15 -5.34 -0.52
C SER A 32 3.66 -5.45 -0.27
N GLY A 33 4.07 -6.02 0.87
CA GLY A 33 5.45 -6.48 1.11
C GLY A 33 5.79 -7.79 0.39
N SER A 34 4.78 -8.53 -0.08
CA SER A 34 4.88 -9.80 -0.82
C SER A 34 4.18 -9.78 -2.20
N PHE A 35 3.44 -8.73 -2.52
CA PHE A 35 2.85 -8.39 -3.80
C PHE A 35 4.03 -7.74 -4.44
N GLY A 36 4.86 -8.61 -5.00
CA GLY A 36 6.16 -8.25 -5.45
C GLY A 36 6.11 -6.87 -6.10
N TYR A 37 6.80 -5.92 -5.48
CA TYR A 37 8.06 -5.59 -6.12
C TYR A 37 8.69 -6.92 -6.54
N LYS A 38 8.28 -7.41 -7.71
CA LYS A 38 9.26 -7.60 -8.73
C LYS A 38 10.05 -6.29 -8.67
N THR A 39 11.09 -6.27 -7.84
CA THR A 39 12.43 -6.20 -8.36
C THR A 39 12.49 -7.11 -9.59
N ASP A 40 11.78 -6.69 -10.63
CA ASP A 40 12.23 -6.75 -11.97
C ASP A 40 13.60 -6.10 -11.81
N GLU A 41 14.60 -6.97 -11.70
CA GLU A 41 16.01 -6.67 -11.90
C GLU A 41 16.22 -5.97 -13.27
N THR A 42 15.15 -5.81 -14.05
CA THR A 42 14.96 -4.90 -15.15
C THR A 42 15.30 -3.46 -14.77
N ALA A 43 16.18 -2.88 -15.59
CA ALA A 43 16.63 -1.50 -15.50
C ALA A 43 15.50 -0.47 -15.30
N ALA A 44 14.28 -0.74 -15.79
CA ALA A 44 13.10 0.10 -15.59
C ALA A 44 12.73 0.35 -14.10
N GLY A 45 12.90 -0.64 -13.22
CA GLY A 45 12.62 -0.49 -11.78
C GLY A 45 13.64 0.42 -11.08
N ILE A 46 14.92 0.29 -11.46
CA ILE A 46 16.01 1.14 -10.96
C ILE A 46 15.80 2.59 -11.44
N LEU A 47 15.40 2.77 -12.70
CA LEU A 47 15.13 4.08 -13.28
C LEU A 47 13.99 4.80 -12.56
N LYS A 48 12.86 4.12 -12.27
CA LYS A 48 11.76 4.73 -11.49
C LYS A 48 12.21 5.15 -10.08
N LYS A 49 13.03 4.33 -9.43
CA LYS A 49 13.51 4.61 -8.08
C LYS A 49 14.44 5.84 -8.05
N ARG A 50 15.31 5.99 -9.04
CA ARG A 50 16.21 7.15 -9.19
C ARG A 50 15.46 8.43 -9.58
N LEU A 51 14.43 8.31 -10.44
CA LEU A 51 13.54 9.44 -10.77
C LEU A 51 12.81 9.95 -9.52
N ALA A 52 12.26 9.04 -8.71
CA ALA A 52 11.58 9.39 -7.46
C ALA A 52 12.52 10.02 -6.41
N LYS A 53 13.81 9.67 -6.45
CA LYS A 53 14.87 10.31 -5.65
C LYS A 53 15.34 11.65 -6.21
N GLY A 54 14.94 12.02 -7.44
CA GLY A 54 15.41 13.22 -8.12
C GLY A 54 16.85 13.12 -8.65
N GLU A 55 17.42 11.91 -8.73
CA GLU A 55 18.78 11.66 -9.21
C GLU A 55 18.87 11.71 -10.75
N ILE A 56 17.74 11.57 -11.44
CA ILE A 56 17.62 11.67 -12.91
C ILE A 56 16.42 12.54 -13.27
N THR A 57 16.46 13.22 -14.41
CA THR A 57 15.33 14.01 -14.89
C THR A 57 14.31 13.15 -15.67
N LEU A 58 13.07 13.64 -15.79
CA LEU A 58 12.00 12.97 -16.53
C LEU A 58 12.39 12.68 -18.00
N LYS A 59 13.24 13.53 -18.59
CA LYS A 59 13.77 13.34 -19.94
C LYS A 59 14.69 12.11 -20.05
N GLU A 60 15.62 11.95 -19.11
CA GLU A 60 16.55 10.82 -19.07
C GLU A 60 15.81 9.50 -18.81
N TYR A 61 14.82 9.53 -17.91
CA TYR A 61 13.94 8.39 -17.68
C TYR A 61 13.23 7.94 -18.97
N ASN A 62 12.73 8.88 -19.77
CA ASN A 62 12.00 8.57 -20.99
C ASN A 62 12.89 8.04 -22.13
N GLN A 63 14.15 8.51 -22.23
CA GLN A 63 15.12 7.93 -23.17
C GLN A 63 15.47 6.50 -22.79
N LEU A 64 15.85 6.27 -21.52
CA LEU A 64 16.29 4.96 -21.06
C LEU A 64 15.15 3.94 -21.10
N LYS A 65 13.90 4.36 -20.83
CA LYS A 65 12.72 3.50 -20.99
C LYS A 65 12.54 3.03 -22.43
N LYS A 66 12.81 3.87 -23.43
CA LYS A 66 12.69 3.52 -24.85
C LYS A 66 13.79 2.60 -25.35
N GLU A 67 14.93 2.55 -24.66
CA GLU A 67 16.07 1.72 -25.04
C GLU A 67 15.98 0.29 -24.47
N ILE A 68 15.12 0.10 -23.47
CA ILE A 68 14.87 -1.19 -22.79
C ILE A 68 13.65 -1.93 -23.40
N GLU A 69 12.82 -1.23 -24.19
CA GLU A 69 11.61 -1.75 -24.85
C GLU A 69 11.91 -2.16 -26.29
#